data_AF-A0A9D5TK09-F1
#
_entry.id   AF-A0A9D5TK09-F1
#
_cell.length_a   1.000
_cell.length_b   1.000
_cell.length_c   1.000
_cell.angle_alpha   90.00
_cell.angle_beta   90.00
_cell.angle_gamma   90.00
#
_symmetry.space_group_name_H-M   'P 1'
#
loop_
_entity.id
_entity.type
_entity.pdbx_description
1 polymer ?
#
loop_
_entity_poly.entity_id
_entity_poly.type
_entity_poly.pdbx_seq_one_letter_code
_entity_poly.pdbx_strand_id
1 'polypeptide(L)'
;MAFKGSMYIWKDRKRFMGMPLSFTRYAMSADRLFFSVGFLSVRDEELLLYRVRDISVKRSLWQRMFGVGSIIISSSDKSTPQFTLKNIKRPMDIKELLHNNVEDTKMKRRMRIGEMMADVNDDDSDLDDDIPDLN
;
A
#
# COMPACT_ATOMS: atom_id res chain seq x y z
N MET A 1 18.51 -13.25 -5.09
CA MET A 1 18.50 -11.77 -5.10
C MET A 1 18.44 -11.29 -3.65
N ALA A 2 19.50 -10.63 -3.18
CA ALA A 2 19.56 -10.06 -1.84
C ALA A 2 18.75 -8.75 -1.82
N PHE A 3 17.57 -8.81 -1.22
CA PHE A 3 16.72 -7.66 -0.95
C PHE A 3 17.35 -6.83 0.18
N LYS A 4 18.27 -5.94 -0.19
CA LYS A 4 19.08 -5.13 0.71
C LYS A 4 18.35 -3.82 1.00
N GLY A 5 17.85 -3.63 2.22
CA GLY A 5 17.63 -2.28 2.78
C GLY A 5 16.26 -1.89 3.34
N SER A 6 15.19 -2.69 3.19
CA SER A 6 13.89 -2.34 3.77
C SER A 6 13.45 -3.36 4.83
N MET A 7 13.13 -2.86 6.04
CA MET A 7 12.55 -3.65 7.12
C MET A 7 11.17 -4.14 6.68
N TYR A 8 11.09 -5.39 6.20
CA TYR A 8 9.84 -6.00 5.77
C TYR A 8 8.95 -6.28 6.99
N ILE A 9 7.79 -5.65 7.03
CA ILE A 9 6.79 -5.83 8.11
C ILE A 9 6.11 -7.18 7.96
N TRP A 10 5.94 -7.65 6.71
CA TRP A 10 5.29 -8.92 6.44
C TRP A 10 5.88 -9.61 5.22
N LYS A 11 6.01 -10.94 5.31
CA LYS A 11 6.46 -11.80 4.21
C LYS A 11 5.66 -13.09 4.24
N ASP A 12 5.05 -13.44 3.11
CA ASP A 12 4.32 -14.69 2.94
C ASP A 12 4.58 -15.32 1.57
N ARG A 13 4.25 -16.60 1.46
CA ARG A 13 4.32 -17.36 0.22
C ARG A 13 2.98 -18.01 -0.01
N LYS A 14 2.47 -17.93 -1.24
CA LYS A 14 1.26 -18.66 -1.61
C LYS A 14 1.50 -20.15 -1.36
N ARG A 15 0.53 -20.78 -0.72
CA ARG A 15 0.52 -22.23 -0.49
C ARG A 15 -0.51 -22.86 -1.40
N PHE A 16 -0.17 -23.97 -2.02
CA PHE A 16 -1.11 -24.79 -2.78
C PHE A 16 -1.37 -26.04 -1.95
N MET A 17 -2.62 -26.26 -1.55
CA MET A 17 -3.04 -27.47 -0.82
C MET A 17 -2.23 -27.70 0.48
N GLY A 18 -1.92 -26.64 1.23
CA GLY A 18 -1.15 -26.71 2.49
C GLY A 18 0.37 -26.74 2.33
N MET A 19 0.89 -27.04 1.13
CA MET A 19 2.32 -27.09 0.85
C MET A 19 2.85 -25.78 0.21
N PRO A 20 4.08 -25.34 0.53
CA PRO A 20 4.71 -24.16 -0.04
C PRO A 20 5.28 -24.43 -1.45
N LEU A 21 4.53 -25.15 -2.29
CA LEU A 21 4.90 -25.52 -3.66
C LEU A 21 4.73 -24.38 -4.66
N SER A 22 4.30 -23.21 -4.21
CA SER A 22 4.22 -22.04 -5.07
C SER A 22 5.46 -21.18 -4.94
N PHE A 23 5.92 -20.71 -6.09
CA PHE A 23 7.03 -19.78 -6.23
C PHE A 23 6.57 -18.34 -6.08
N THR A 24 5.30 -18.11 -5.75
CA THR A 24 4.76 -16.77 -5.54
C THR A 24 5.11 -16.28 -4.15
N ARG A 25 5.88 -15.19 -4.08
CA ARG A 25 6.29 -14.54 -2.85
C ARG A 25 5.61 -13.18 -2.73
N TYR A 26 5.12 -12.90 -1.54
CA TYR A 26 4.53 -11.64 -1.17
C TYR A 26 5.37 -11.03 -0.05
N ALA A 27 5.73 -9.76 -0.18
CA ALA A 27 6.38 -9.01 0.88
C ALA A 27 5.76 -7.63 0.98
N MET A 28 5.74 -7.07 2.18
CA MET A 28 5.21 -5.74 2.43
C MET A 28 6.20 -4.94 3.28
N SER A 29 6.47 -3.73 2.83
CA SER A 29 7.17 -2.65 3.53
C SER A 29 6.14 -1.62 4.01
N ALA A 30 6.58 -0.64 4.80
CA ALA A 30 5.72 0.42 5.35
C ALA A 30 5.06 1.30 4.27
N ASP A 31 5.64 1.39 3.08
CA ASP A 31 5.23 2.27 1.98
C ASP A 31 4.88 1.52 0.68
N ARG A 32 5.31 0.26 0.56
CA ARG A 32 5.29 -0.52 -0.67
C ARG A 32 4.91 -1.98 -0.43
N LEU A 33 4.17 -2.54 -1.37
CA LEU A 33 3.92 -3.96 -1.52
C LEU A 33 4.77 -4.52 -2.65
N PHE A 34 5.43 -5.63 -2.38
CA PHE A 34 6.26 -6.36 -3.34
C PHE A 34 5.58 -7.69 -3.68
N PHE A 35 5.42 -7.95 -4.96
CA PHE A 35 4.81 -9.16 -5.50
C PHE A 35 5.79 -9.83 -6.44
N SER A 36 6.14 -11.08 -6.15
CA SER A 36 6.98 -11.89 -7.04
C SER A 36 6.16 -13.11 -7.47
N VAL A 37 5.79 -13.18 -8.75
CA VAL A 37 4.92 -14.23 -9.29
C VAL A 37 5.61 -14.91 -10.48
N GLY A 38 5.82 -16.22 -10.41
CA GLY A 38 6.33 -16.98 -11.55
C GLY A 38 6.90 -18.35 -11.19
N PHE A 39 6.89 -19.29 -12.14
CA PHE A 39 7.53 -20.61 -12.00
C PHE A 39 8.77 -20.72 -12.90
N LEU A 40 8.61 -20.45 -14.20
CA LEU A 40 9.68 -20.43 -15.21
C LEU A 40 10.10 -18.99 -15.56
N SER A 41 9.14 -18.07 -15.60
CA SER A 41 9.36 -16.63 -15.78
C SER A 41 8.87 -15.94 -14.51
N VAL A 42 9.79 -15.33 -13.78
CA VAL A 42 9.50 -14.58 -12.54
C VAL A 42 9.21 -13.14 -12.92
N ARG A 43 8.03 -12.65 -12.55
CA ARG A 43 7.68 -11.23 -12.61
C ARG A 43 7.71 -10.65 -11.21
N ASP A 44 8.54 -9.65 -11.03
CA ASP A 44 8.61 -8.84 -9.81
C ASP A 44 7.88 -7.52 -10.07
N GLU A 45 6.85 -7.26 -9.27
CA GLU A 45 5.99 -6.07 -9.35
C GLU A 45 6.00 -5.35 -7.99
N GLU A 46 6.06 -4.02 -8.04
CA GLU A 46 6.01 -3.16 -6.86
C GLU A 46 4.76 -2.27 -6.91
N LEU A 47 3.99 -2.23 -5.82
CA LEU A 47 2.83 -1.37 -5.67
C LEU A 47 3.02 -0.44 -4.48
N LEU A 48 2.98 0.87 -4.73
CA LEU A 48 3.01 1.87 -3.67
C LEU A 48 1.68 1.88 -2.92
N LEU A 49 1.72 1.78 -1.59
CA LEU A 49 0.53 1.67 -0.73
C LEU A 49 -0.39 2.89 -0.87
N TYR A 50 0.14 4.09 -1.07
CA TYR A 50 -0.68 5.30 -1.24
C TYR A 50 -1.55 5.29 -2.51
N ARG A 51 -1.23 4.45 -3.51
CA ARG A 51 -2.00 4.32 -4.77
C ARG A 51 -3.14 3.31 -4.68
N VAL A 52 -3.18 2.53 -3.60
CA VAL A 52 -4.24 1.56 -3.33
C VAL A 52 -5.55 2.29 -3.10
N ARG A 53 -6.56 1.97 -3.92
CA ARG A 53 -7.91 2.49 -3.78
C ARG A 53 -8.76 1.62 -2.87
N ASP A 54 -8.76 0.32 -3.17
CA ASP A 54 -9.66 -0.63 -2.50
C ASP A 54 -8.97 -1.97 -2.26
N ILE A 55 -9.38 -2.63 -1.18
CA ILE A 55 -8.89 -3.94 -0.73
C ILE A 55 -10.09 -4.83 -0.43
N SER A 56 -10.29 -5.81 -1.31
CA SER A 56 -11.37 -6.79 -1.24
C SER A 56 -10.84 -8.19 -0.89
N VAL A 57 -11.66 -9.02 -0.23
CA VAL A 57 -11.30 -10.40 0.11
C VAL A 57 -12.30 -11.36 -0.51
N LYS A 58 -11.80 -12.34 -1.27
CA LYS A 58 -12.59 -13.40 -1.89
C LYS A 58 -12.20 -14.75 -1.30
N ARG A 59 -13.18 -15.53 -0.85
CA ARG A 59 -12.97 -16.88 -0.32
C ARG A 59 -13.94 -17.85 -0.98
N SER A 60 -13.42 -18.90 -1.60
CA SER A 60 -14.24 -20.04 -2.06
C SER A 60 -14.59 -20.97 -0.90
N LEU A 61 -15.56 -21.87 -1.10
CA LEU A 61 -15.97 -22.88 -0.10
C LEU A 61 -14.77 -23.69 0.44
N TRP A 62 -13.91 -24.20 -0.45
CA TRP A 62 -12.69 -24.89 -0.07
C TRP A 62 -11.72 -24.01 0.72
N GLN A 63 -11.53 -22.76 0.28
CA GLN A 63 -10.65 -21.81 0.98
C GLN A 63 -11.15 -21.52 2.41
N ARG A 64 -12.47 -21.43 2.61
CA ARG A 64 -13.08 -21.29 3.95
C ARG A 64 -12.79 -22.50 4.83
N MET A 65 -12.90 -23.71 4.29
CA MET A 65 -12.59 -24.94 5.03
C MET A 65 -11.10 -25.01 5.43
N PHE A 66 -10.19 -24.54 4.58
CA PHE A 66 -8.74 -24.53 4.86
C PHE A 66 -8.24 -23.26 5.60
N GLY A 67 -9.13 -22.34 5.99
CA GLY A 67 -8.75 -21.09 6.68
C GLY A 67 -7.88 -20.15 5.84
N VAL A 68 -7.95 -20.26 4.51
CA VAL A 68 -7.22 -19.41 3.56
C VAL A 68 -8.18 -18.55 2.75
N GLY A 69 -7.66 -17.60 2.00
CA GLY A 69 -8.45 -16.85 1.02
C GLY A 69 -7.58 -16.06 0.07
N SER A 70 -8.24 -15.36 -0.86
CA SER A 70 -7.59 -14.50 -1.83
C SER A 70 -7.89 -13.05 -1.51
N ILE A 71 -6.87 -12.19 -1.50
CA ILE A 71 -7.00 -10.74 -1.30
C ILE A 71 -6.82 -10.07 -2.66
N ILE A 72 -7.76 -9.21 -3.01
CA ILE A 72 -7.80 -8.46 -4.25
C ILE A 72 -7.52 -7.01 -3.91
N ILE A 73 -6.47 -6.44 -4.50
CA ILE A 73 -6.05 -5.07 -4.29
C ILE A 73 -6.23 -4.32 -5.60
N SER A 74 -7.00 -3.23 -5.56
CA SER A 74 -7.25 -2.38 -6.72
C SER A 74 -6.40 -1.11 -6.62
N SER A 75 -5.59 -0.86 -7.64
CA SER A 75 -4.70 0.30 -7.74
C SER A 75 -5.25 1.33 -8.71
N SER A 76 -4.90 2.59 -8.49
CA SER A 76 -5.14 3.68 -9.44
C SER A 76 -4.20 3.68 -10.64
N ASP A 77 -3.16 2.84 -10.62
CA ASP A 77 -2.07 2.86 -11.60
C ASP A 77 -2.48 2.29 -12.96
N LYS A 78 -1.96 2.87 -14.05
CA LYS A 78 -2.31 2.49 -15.43
C LYS A 78 -1.65 1.17 -15.88
N SER A 79 -0.52 0.81 -15.30
CA SER A 79 0.26 -0.38 -15.68
C SER A 79 -0.29 -1.68 -15.11
N THR A 80 -0.85 -1.65 -13.90
CA THR A 80 -1.41 -2.84 -13.24
C THR A 80 -2.60 -2.46 -12.35
N PRO A 81 -3.83 -2.50 -12.89
CA PRO A 81 -5.00 -1.97 -12.20
C PRO A 81 -5.45 -2.84 -11.02
N GLN A 82 -5.13 -4.14 -11.03
CA GLN A 82 -5.63 -5.08 -10.03
C GLN A 82 -4.60 -6.18 -9.72
N PHE A 83 -4.32 -6.38 -8.44
CA PHE A 83 -3.45 -7.42 -7.91
C PHE A 83 -4.26 -8.42 -7.10
N THR A 84 -3.94 -9.71 -7.23
CA THR A 84 -4.62 -10.76 -6.45
C THR A 84 -3.60 -11.63 -5.72
N LEU A 85 -3.57 -11.50 -4.40
CA LEU A 85 -2.88 -12.42 -3.51
C LEU A 85 -3.74 -13.67 -3.37
N LYS A 86 -3.22 -14.85 -3.74
CA LYS A 86 -3.99 -16.11 -3.71
C LYS A 86 -3.55 -16.97 -2.54
N ASN A 87 -4.52 -17.60 -1.87
CA ASN A 87 -4.30 -18.59 -0.80
C ASN A 87 -3.47 -18.06 0.38
N ILE A 88 -3.78 -16.86 0.84
CA ILE A 88 -3.22 -16.25 2.05
C ILE A 88 -3.92 -16.83 3.28
N LYS A 89 -3.14 -17.19 4.31
CA LYS A 89 -3.68 -17.67 5.59
C LYS A 89 -4.23 -16.48 6.37
N ARG A 90 -5.43 -16.63 6.96
CA ARG A 90 -6.12 -15.54 7.70
C ARG A 90 -6.20 -14.25 6.86
N PRO A 91 -6.91 -14.27 5.73
CA PRO A 91 -6.97 -13.12 4.83
C PRO A 91 -7.70 -11.90 5.42
N MET A 92 -8.41 -12.04 6.54
CA MET A 92 -9.01 -10.89 7.25
C MET A 92 -7.93 -10.07 7.97
N ASP A 93 -7.11 -10.74 8.78
CA ASP A 93 -6.02 -10.11 9.53
C ASP A 93 -5.05 -9.40 8.57
N ILE A 94 -4.74 -10.03 7.43
CA ILE A 94 -3.87 -9.42 6.41
C ILE A 94 -4.57 -8.24 5.72
N LYS A 95 -5.88 -8.30 5.49
CA LYS A 95 -6.64 -7.15 4.97
C LYS A 95 -6.57 -5.97 5.94
N GLU A 96 -6.79 -6.21 7.22
CA GLU A 96 -6.75 -5.16 8.25
C GLU A 96 -5.35 -4.55 8.37
N LEU A 97 -4.32 -5.40 8.38
CA LEU A 97 -2.92 -4.98 8.37
C LEU A 97 -2.60 -4.12 7.13
N LEU A 98 -3.06 -4.54 5.94
CA LEU A 98 -2.93 -3.74 4.72
C LEU A 98 -3.66 -2.40 4.83
N HIS A 99 -4.88 -2.41 5.36
CA HIS A 99 -5.69 -1.19 5.51
C HIS A 99 -4.98 -0.16 6.38
N ASN A 100 -4.50 -0.58 7.56
CA ASN A 100 -3.79 0.31 8.49
C ASN A 100 -2.53 0.90 7.86
N ASN A 101 -1.73 0.08 7.16
CA ASN A 101 -0.51 0.58 6.49
C ASN A 101 -0.82 1.57 5.34
N VAL A 102 -1.91 1.35 4.60
CA VAL A 102 -2.36 2.29 3.56
C VAL A 102 -2.79 3.61 4.20
N GLU A 103 -3.52 3.56 5.31
CA GLU A 103 -4.01 4.74 6.03
C GLU A 103 -2.86 5.55 6.63
N ASP A 104 -1.89 4.88 7.27
CA ASP A 104 -0.66 5.51 7.78
C ASP A 104 0.12 6.22 6.68
N THR A 105 0.25 5.57 5.51
CA THR A 105 0.96 6.16 4.36
C THR A 105 0.21 7.39 3.82
N LYS A 106 -1.12 7.33 3.76
CA LYS A 106 -1.97 8.47 3.34
C LYS A 106 -1.87 9.62 4.34
N MET A 107 -1.90 9.32 5.64
CA MET A 107 -1.81 10.31 6.71
C MET A 107 -0.45 11.03 6.69
N LYS A 108 0.66 10.29 6.58
CA LYS A 108 2.01 10.87 6.44
C LYS A 108 2.13 11.81 5.25
N ARG A 109 1.49 11.47 4.12
CA ARG A 109 1.48 12.33 2.94
C ARG A 109 0.63 13.60 3.16
N ARG A 110 -0.50 13.49 3.87
CA ARG A 110 -1.35 14.63 4.20
C ARG A 110 -0.62 15.60 5.14
N MET A 111 0.05 15.11 6.18
CA MET A 111 0.84 15.95 7.09
C MET A 111 1.91 16.74 6.33
N ARG A 112 2.67 16.07 5.45
CA ARG A 112 3.71 16.71 4.64
C ARG A 112 3.19 17.80 3.70
N ILE A 113 1.99 17.63 3.15
CA ILE A 113 1.35 18.66 2.31
C ILE A 113 0.83 19.82 3.17
N GLY A 114 0.27 19.52 4.34
CA GLY A 114 -0.20 20.53 5.29
C GLY A 114 0.93 21.44 5.79
N GLU A 115 2.11 20.87 6.07
CA GLU A 115 3.31 21.62 6.47
C GLU A 115 3.78 22.58 5.37
N MET A 116 3.79 22.14 4.10
CA MET A 116 4.14 23.01 2.98
C MET A 116 3.11 24.13 2.71
N MET A 117 1.84 23.90 3.04
CA MET A 117 0.79 24.93 2.88
C MET A 117 0.77 25.93 4.03
N ALA A 118 1.14 25.51 5.25
CA ALA A 118 1.25 26.41 6.38
C ALA A 118 2.35 27.47 6.17
N ASP A 119 3.48 27.07 5.58
CA ASP A 119 4.63 27.96 5.30
C ASP A 119 4.34 29.01 4.22
N VAL A 120 3.30 28.83 3.39
CA VAL A 120 2.96 29.74 2.28
C VAL A 120 1.95 30.81 2.70
N ASN A 121 1.27 30.66 3.83
CA ASN A 121 0.24 31.62 4.28
C ASN A 121 0.75 32.68 5.27
N ASP A 122 2.03 32.65 5.65
CA ASP A 122 2.61 33.56 6.66
C ASP A 122 3.33 34.79 6.05
N ASP A 123 3.30 34.99 4.73
CA ASP A 123 4.05 36.06 4.02
C ASP A 123 3.17 37.14 3.36
N ASP A 124 1.88 37.22 3.70
CA ASP A 124 0.91 38.13 3.01
C ASP A 124 0.11 39.03 3.99
N SER A 125 0.72 39.42 5.11
CA SER A 125 0.16 40.45 5.99
C SER A 125 1.25 41.45 6.41
N ASP A 126 1.52 42.46 5.58
CA ASP A 126 2.08 43.77 5.97
C ASP A 126 2.14 44.69 4.73
N LEU A 127 0.97 44.98 4.12
CA LEU A 127 0.86 46.13 3.21
C LEU A 127 0.35 47.32 4.01
N ASP A 128 1.29 48.24 4.26
CA ASP A 128 1.15 49.51 4.97
C ASP A 128 -0.02 50.37 4.45
N ASP A 129 -1.06 50.55 5.27
CA ASP A 129 -2.04 51.63 5.14
C ASP A 129 -1.58 52.85 5.97
N ASP A 130 -0.44 53.45 5.61
CA ASP A 130 -0.04 54.78 6.07
C ASP A 130 -0.21 55.79 4.92
N ILE A 131 -1.44 56.28 4.72
CA ILE A 131 -1.71 57.48 3.93
C ILE A 131 -1.57 58.68 4.88
N PRO A 132 -0.56 59.56 4.70
CA PRO A 132 -0.51 60.79 5.48
C PRO A 132 -1.51 61.80 4.91
N ASP A 133 -2.44 62.24 5.75
CA ASP A 133 -3.36 63.34 5.46
C ASP A 133 -2.55 64.64 5.19
N LEU A 134 -2.49 65.04 3.92
CA LEU A 134 -1.97 66.34 3.50
C LEU A 134 -3.07 67.39 3.64
N ASN A 135 -2.86 68.31 4.59
CA ASN A 135 -3.64 69.52 4.86
C ASN A 135 -3.45 70.60 3.78
#